data_AF-A0A354CHX6-F1
#
_entry.id   AF-A0A354CHX6-F1
#
_cell.length_a   1.000
_cell.length_b   1.000
_cell.length_c   1.000
_cell.angle_alpha   90.00
_cell.angle_beta   90.00
_cell.angle_gamma   90.00
#
_symmetry.space_group_name_H-M   'P 1'
#
loop_
_entity.id
_entity.type
_entity.pdbx_description
1 polymer ?
#
loop_
_entity_poly.entity_id
_entity_poly.type
_entity_poly.pdbx_seq_one_letter_code
_entity_poly.pdbx_strand_id
1 'polypeptide(L)' 'MLIRDRSTVPQKELDDKQRFKNLENAFIITENVVRYKKVIILDDIYTTGATMDACAKALHEGGVHEVYSVVLCIGRGF' A
#
# COMPACT_ATOMS: atom_id res chain seq x y z
N MET A 1 -2.44 5.04 12.51
CA MET A 1 -2.42 3.68 11.97
C MET A 1 -3.02 3.68 10.57
N LEU A 2 -2.40 2.97 9.64
CA LEU A 2 -2.95 2.72 8.30
C LEU A 2 -3.76 1.42 8.36
N ILE A 3 -4.99 1.43 7.87
CA ILE A 3 -5.87 0.26 7.86
C ILE A 3 -6.45 0.03 6.48
N ARG A 4 -6.71 -1.23 6.16
CA ARG A 4 -7.49 -1.61 4.97
C ARG A 4 -8.97 -1.68 5.37
N ASP A 5 -9.76 -0.70 4.97
CA ASP A 5 -11.17 -0.55 5.36
C ASP A 5 -12.15 -1.12 4.32
N ARG A 6 -11.65 -1.51 3.14
CA ARG A 6 -12.46 -2.17 2.11
C ARG A 6 -12.18 -3.67 2.03
N SER A 7 -13.24 -4.43 1.79
CA SER A 7 -13.11 -5.82 1.36
C SER A 7 -12.47 -5.85 -0.03
N THR A 8 -11.42 -6.65 -0.18
CA THR A 8 -10.63 -6.76 -1.42
C THR A 8 -10.42 -8.23 -1.72
N VAL A 9 -10.43 -8.60 -3.01
CA VAL A 9 -10.17 -9.99 -3.44
C VAL A 9 -8.70 -10.32 -3.19
N PRO A 10 -8.33 -11.57 -2.83
CA PRO A 10 -6.94 -11.97 -2.71
C PRO A 10 -6.14 -11.67 -3.99
N GLN A 11 -5.03 -10.94 -3.86
CA GLN A 11 -4.20 -10.47 -4.99
C GLN A 11 -3.65 -11.60 -5.88
N LYS A 12 -3.47 -12.79 -5.31
CA LYS A 12 -3.04 -14.00 -6.03
C LYS A 12 -4.04 -14.49 -7.09
N GLU A 13 -5.30 -14.07 -6.98
CA GLU A 13 -6.39 -14.45 -7.90
C GLU A 13 -6.60 -13.40 -9.01
N LEU A 14 -5.80 -12.33 -9.00
CA LEU A 14 -5.96 -11.17 -9.86
C LEU A 14 -4.75 -10.96 -10.77
N ASP A 15 -5.03 -10.51 -12.00
CA ASP A 15 -4.02 -10.00 -12.93
C ASP A 15 -3.50 -8.62 -12.52
N ASP A 16 -2.42 -8.15 -13.13
CA ASP A 16 -1.75 -6.90 -12.74
C ASP A 16 -2.67 -5.66 -12.74
N LYS A 17 -3.59 -5.55 -13.70
CA LYS A 17 -4.53 -4.42 -13.77
C LYS A 17 -5.61 -4.53 -12.69
N GLN A 18 -6.09 -5.74 -12.45
CA GLN A 18 -7.06 -6.03 -11.40
C GLN A 18 -6.46 -5.80 -10.01
N ARG A 19 -5.18 -6.16 -9.81
CA ARG A 19 -4.44 -5.93 -8.57
C ARG A 19 -4.43 -4.47 -8.16
N PHE A 20 -4.09 -3.58 -9.09
CA PHE A 20 -4.11 -2.13 -8.88
C PHE A 20 -5.51 -1.63 -8.51
N LYS A 21 -6.52 -1.97 -9.32
CA LYS A 21 -7.91 -1.56 -9.08
C LYS A 21 -8.47 -2.08 -7.76
N ASN A 22 -8.13 -3.30 -7.38
CA ASN A 22 -8.62 -3.94 -6.17
C ASN A 22 -8.09 -3.27 -4.89
N LEU A 23 -6.90 -2.64 -4.93
CA LEU A 23 -6.33 -1.91 -3.79
C LEU A 23 -6.53 -0.40 -3.87
N GLU A 24 -7.04 0.10 -5.00
CA GLU A 24 -7.31 1.51 -5.19
C GLU A 24 -8.27 2.04 -4.10
N ASN A 25 -7.79 2.99 -3.31
CA ASN A 25 -8.53 3.57 -2.18
C ASN A 25 -9.00 2.55 -1.14
N ALA A 26 -8.33 1.39 -1.04
CA ALA A 26 -8.64 0.37 -0.03
C ALA A 26 -8.07 0.70 1.36
N PHE A 27 -7.08 1.60 1.42
CA PHE A 27 -6.37 1.98 2.63
C PHE A 27 -6.78 3.37 3.12
N ILE A 28 -6.99 3.50 4.43
CA ILE A 28 -7.28 4.77 5.11
C ILE A 28 -6.40 4.92 6.35
N ILE A 29 -6.29 6.14 6.84
CA ILE A 29 -5.59 6.45 8.09
C ILE A 29 -6.62 6.72 9.19
N THR A 30 -6.45 6.04 10.32
CA THR A 30 -7.35 6.20 11.50
C THR A 30 -6.74 6.94 12.66
N GLU A 31 -5.45 7.28 12.62
CA GLU A 31 -4.82 8.10 13.65
C GLU A 31 -4.14 9.31 13.03
N ASN A 32 -3.91 10.35 13.83
CA ASN A 32 -3.16 11.51 13.36
C ASN A 32 -1.68 11.13 13.12
N VAL A 33 -1.37 10.77 11.87
CA VAL A 33 -0.03 10.46 11.36
C VAL A 33 0.71 11.69 10.84
N VAL A 34 0.06 12.86 10.78
CA VAL A 34 0.66 14.15 10.33
C VAL A 34 1.92 14.49 11.13
N ARG A 35 2.04 13.97 12.36
CA ARG A 35 3.24 14.10 13.20
C ARG A 35 4.50 13.47 12.59
N TYR A 36 4.35 12.51 11.68
CA TYR A 36 5.46 11.76 11.09
C TYR A 36 5.86 12.38 9.75
N LYS A 37 7.05 12.97 9.69
CA LYS A 37 7.59 13.51 8.42
C LYS A 37 8.05 12.41 7.47
N LYS A 38 8.49 11.27 8.01
CA LYS A 38 9.00 10.12 7.26
C LYS A 38 8.41 8.81 7.80
N VAL A 39 8.00 7.92 6.92
CA VAL A 39 7.45 6.59 7.25
C VAL A 39 8.08 5.52 6.36
N ILE A 40 8.28 4.32 6.91
CA ILE A 40 8.70 3.13 6.16
C ILE A 40 7.54 2.12 6.16
N ILE A 41 7.16 1.65 4.98
CA ILE A 41 6.26 0.52 4.78
C ILE A 41 7.12 -0.76 4.75
N LEU A 42 6.72 -1.76 5.53
CA LEU A 42 7.33 -3.09 5.55
C LEU A 42 6.33 -4.11 5.03
N ASP A 43 6.75 -4.90 4.04
CA ASP A 43 5.94 -5.98 3.48
C ASP A 43 6.83 -7.16 3.07
N ASP A 44 6.25 -8.32 2.87
CA ASP A 44 7.01 -9.53 2.54
C ASP A 44 7.44 -9.56 1.06
N ILE A 45 6.54 -9.22 0.14
CA ILE A 45 6.78 -9.33 -1.30
C ILE A 45 6.29 -8.13 -2.09
N TYR A 46 7.17 -7.57 -2.92
CA TYR A 46 6.80 -6.61 -3.96
C TYR A 46 6.49 -7.36 -5.26
N THR A 47 5.29 -7.14 -5.82
CA THR A 47 4.94 -7.65 -7.16
C THR A 47 4.75 -6.53 -8.16
N THR A 48 3.52 -6.07 -8.38
CA THR A 48 3.19 -4.96 -9.29
C THR A 48 3.37 -3.59 -8.64
N GLY A 49 3.61 -3.55 -7.33
CA GLY A 49 3.60 -2.32 -6.55
C GLY A 49 2.22 -1.84 -6.10
N ALA A 50 1.11 -2.48 -6.52
CA ALA A 50 -0.25 -2.05 -6.21
C ALA A 50 -0.50 -1.78 -4.72
N THR A 51 -0.02 -2.66 -3.82
CA THR A 51 -0.14 -2.47 -2.38
C THR A 51 0.66 -1.26 -1.89
N MET A 52 1.89 -1.12 -2.36
CA MET A 52 2.78 -0.03 -1.95
C MET A 52 2.23 1.32 -2.39
N ASP A 53 1.79 1.43 -3.63
CA ASP A 53 1.23 2.66 -4.19
C ASP A 53 -0.03 3.08 -3.44
N ALA A 54 -0.94 2.13 -3.16
CA ALA A 54 -2.16 2.43 -2.43
C ALA A 54 -1.89 2.88 -0.99
N CYS A 55 -0.95 2.23 -0.29
CA CYS A 55 -0.52 2.64 1.05
C CYS A 55 0.18 4.01 1.06
N ALA A 56 1.10 4.24 0.13
CA ALA A 56 1.84 5.49 0.02
C ALA A 56 0.90 6.67 -0.30
N LYS A 57 -0.06 6.46 -1.21
CA LYS A 57 -1.10 7.45 -1.52
C LYS A 57 -1.87 7.86 -0.25
N ALA A 58 -2.37 6.88 0.51
CA ALA A 58 -3.09 7.17 1.76
C ALA A 58 -2.20 7.92 2.78
N LEU A 59 -0.93 7.53 2.93
CA LEU A 59 0.04 8.22 3.80
C LEU A 59 0.31 9.68 3.38
N HIS A 60 0.46 9.93 2.09
CA HIS A 60 0.63 11.28 1.57
C HIS A 60 -0.63 12.13 1.75
N GLU A 61 -1.82 11.57 1.50
CA GLU A 61 -3.09 12.25 1.79
C GLU A 61 -3.26 12.55 3.28
N GLY A 62 -2.69 11.71 4.15
CA GLY A 62 -2.59 11.94 5.59
C GLY A 62 -1.48 12.90 6.03
N GLY A 63 -0.77 13.55 5.10
CA GLY A 63 0.23 14.58 5.39
C GLY A 63 1.65 14.08 5.64
N VAL A 64 1.96 12.80 5.37
CA VAL A 64 3.34 12.29 5.43
C VAL A 64 4.12 12.77 4.21
N HIS A 65 5.30 13.35 4.42
CA HIS A 65 6.13 13.93 3.34
C HIS A 65 6.96 12.87 2.61
N GLU A 66 7.59 11.95 3.35
CA GLU A 66 8.48 10.95 2.79
C GLU A 66 7.99 9.55 3.15
N VAL A 67 7.73 8.73 2.13
CA VAL A 67 7.32 7.33 2.29
C VAL A 67 8.36 6.47 1.61
N TYR A 68 8.94 5.54 2.36
CA TYR A 68 9.87 4.53 1.88
C TYR A 68 9.22 3.16 1.98
N SER A 69 9.68 2.21 1.17
CA SER A 69 9.24 0.83 1.25
C SER A 69 10.44 -0.10 1.33
N VAL A 70 10.33 -1.09 2.21
CA VAL A 70 11.30 -2.18 2.34
C VAL A 70 10.54 -3.49 2.21
N VAL A 71 11.01 -4.36 1.31
CA VAL A 71 10.43 -5.67 1.05
C VAL A 71 11.50 -6.74 1.12
N LEU A 72 11.12 -7.94 1.54
CA LEU A 72 12.05 -9.08 1.60
C LEU A 72 12.27 -9.70 0.23
N CYS A 73 11.22 -9.76 -0.58
CA CYS A 73 11.21 -10.43 -1.87
C CYS A 73 10.67 -9.53 -2.98
N ILE A 74 11.12 -9.76 -4.21
CA ILE A 74 10.51 -9.20 -5.42
C ILE A 74 10.03 -10.35 -6.31
N GLY A 75 8.78 -10.30 -6.73
CA GLY A 75 8.17 -11.24 -7.67
C GLY A 75 7.74 -10.51 -8.93
N ARG A 76 7.97 -11.08 -10.11
CA ARG A 76 7.30 -10.66 -11.34
C ARG A 76 6.14 -11.61 -11.60
N GLY A 77 4.97 -11.08 -11.95
CA GLY A 77 3.80 -11.90 -12.28
C GLY A 77 4.14 -12.97 -13.32
N PHE A 78 3.69 -14.20 -13.08
CA PHE A 78 3.71 -15.28 -14.06
C PHE A 78 2.47 -15.18 -14.95
#